data_AF-A0A317JQD3-F1
#
_entry.id   AF-A0A317JQD3-F1
#
_cell.length_a   1.000
_cell.length_b   1.000
_cell.length_c   1.000
_cell.angle_alpha   90.00
_cell.angle_beta   90.00
_cell.angle_gamma   90.00
#
_symmetry.space_group_name_H-M   'P 1'
#
loop_
_entity.id
_entity.type
_entity.pdbx_description
1 polymer ?
#
loop_
_entity_poly.entity_id
_entity_poly.type
_entity_poly.pdbx_seq_one_letter_code
_entity_poly.pdbx_strand_id
1 'polypeptide(L)'
;MLSSKLGRAADFNETLSNALGAYLEKNDPVMKAQRAQKRQEEKARAKAQAQAKAMRDEADLKPADSKRSDSEQSSSERSSAEQFVTGQSTTELCTGRKMTKISLNRESSALGADADRRVSKKKKKKKKKRVPFTAAEMHAVHARDGGRCTFVDPVTGKRCQNDRWLHFHHIVGVAQGGGNNPENISSLCAAHHDLVHQMCFPLDDGDQSLGLGAQPISTAIMARENQPGV
;
A
#
# COMPACT_ATOMS: atom_id res chain seq x y z
N MET A 1 -25.74 16.24 6.25
CA MET A 1 -26.40 16.36 7.56
C MET A 1 -27.87 16.04 7.38
N LEU A 2 -28.47 15.19 8.23
CA LEU A 2 -29.88 14.78 8.14
C LEU A 2 -30.84 15.97 8.15
N SER A 3 -30.58 16.95 9.01
CA SER A 3 -31.37 18.18 9.13
C SER A 3 -31.46 18.97 7.82
N SER A 4 -30.36 19.06 7.07
CA SER A 4 -30.35 19.69 5.75
C SER A 4 -31.19 18.93 4.71
N LYS A 5 -31.35 17.62 4.88
CA LYS A 5 -32.11 16.75 3.98
C LYS A 5 -33.61 16.81 4.27
N LEU A 6 -33.98 17.06 5.53
CA LEU A 6 -35.36 17.10 6.01
C LEU A 6 -35.95 18.52 6.06
N GLY A 7 -35.11 19.56 6.06
CA GLY A 7 -35.56 20.96 6.18
C GLY A 7 -36.08 21.31 7.59
N ARG A 8 -35.90 20.43 8.57
CA ARG A 8 -36.26 20.61 9.99
C ARG A 8 -35.18 20.05 10.91
N ALA A 9 -35.26 20.36 12.20
CA ALA A 9 -34.46 19.67 13.21
C ALA A 9 -34.77 18.16 13.18
N ALA A 10 -33.72 17.35 13.12
CA ALA A 10 -33.85 15.89 13.14
C ALA A 10 -34.06 15.43 14.58
N ASP A 11 -34.97 14.48 14.77
CA ASP A 11 -35.17 13.86 16.08
C ASP A 11 -33.96 12.97 16.45
N PHE A 12 -33.79 12.66 17.75
CA PHE A 12 -32.68 11.83 18.22
C PHE A 12 -32.73 10.43 17.59
N ASN A 13 -33.89 9.76 17.65
CA ASN A 13 -34.05 8.41 17.10
C ASN A 13 -33.89 8.38 15.58
N GLU A 14 -34.35 9.43 14.90
CA GLU A 14 -34.20 9.60 13.46
C GLU A 14 -32.72 9.76 13.07
N THR A 15 -31.98 10.55 13.85
CA THR A 15 -30.54 10.76 13.66
C THR A 15 -29.76 9.47 13.90
N LEU A 16 -30.08 8.76 14.98
CA LEU A 16 -29.48 7.48 15.33
C LEU A 16 -29.73 6.44 14.23
N SER A 17 -30.98 6.31 13.78
CA SER A 17 -31.37 5.33 12.76
C SER A 17 -30.63 5.56 11.44
N ASN A 18 -30.53 6.82 10.99
CA ASN A 18 -29.78 7.10 9.75
C ASN A 18 -28.26 6.97 9.94
N ALA A 19 -27.71 7.30 11.11
CA ALA A 19 -26.29 7.07 11.40
C ALA A 19 -25.95 5.58 11.37
N LEU A 20 -26.78 4.75 12.01
CA LEU A 20 -26.65 3.30 12.01
C LEU A 20 -26.86 2.71 10.63
N GLY A 21 -27.86 3.18 9.87
CA GLY A 21 -28.09 2.77 8.48
C GLY A 21 -26.87 3.03 7.59
N ALA A 22 -26.30 4.23 7.66
CA ALA A 22 -25.09 4.58 6.91
C ALA A 22 -23.87 3.73 7.33
N TYR A 23 -23.78 3.35 8.61
CA TYR A 23 -22.72 2.48 9.10
C TYR A 23 -22.88 1.04 8.56
N LEU A 24 -24.08 0.47 8.65
CA LEU A 24 -24.38 -0.88 8.17
C LEU A 24 -24.19 -0.99 6.65
N GLU A 25 -24.68 -0.03 5.86
CA GLU A 25 -24.42 -0.01 4.42
C GLU A 25 -22.92 -0.08 4.07
N LYS A 26 -22.06 0.48 4.93
CA LYS A 26 -20.61 0.48 4.71
C LYS A 26 -19.95 -0.80 5.21
N ASN A 27 -20.33 -1.27 6.39
CA ASN A 27 -19.59 -2.26 7.16
C ASN A 27 -20.27 -3.63 7.27
N ASP A 28 -21.51 -3.77 6.81
CA ASP A 28 -22.20 -5.05 6.75
C ASP A 28 -21.50 -5.98 5.74
N PRO A 29 -21.10 -7.20 6.17
CA PRO A 29 -20.40 -8.16 5.32
C PRO A 29 -21.23 -8.60 4.10
N VAL A 30 -22.55 -8.72 4.21
CA VAL A 30 -23.46 -9.14 3.14
C VAL A 30 -23.55 -8.05 2.06
N MET A 31 -23.85 -6.82 2.47
CA MET A 31 -23.92 -5.68 1.54
C MET A 31 -22.55 -5.39 0.89
N LYS A 32 -21.45 -5.63 1.61
CA LYS A 32 -20.10 -5.57 1.04
C LYS A 32 -19.87 -6.65 -0.01
N ALA A 33 -20.31 -7.89 0.23
CA ALA A 33 -20.21 -8.99 -0.73
C ALA A 33 -21.04 -8.71 -1.99
N GLN A 34 -22.28 -8.25 -1.86
CA GLN A 34 -23.13 -7.88 -3.00
C GLN A 34 -22.52 -6.77 -3.87
N ARG A 35 -21.95 -5.73 -3.25
CA ARG A 35 -21.24 -4.67 -4.00
C ARG A 35 -19.99 -5.19 -4.70
N ALA A 36 -19.30 -6.18 -4.12
CA ALA A 36 -18.16 -6.81 -4.76
C ALA A 36 -18.61 -7.64 -5.98
N GLN A 37 -19.69 -8.41 -5.87
CA GLN A 37 -20.30 -9.15 -6.97
C GLN A 37 -20.75 -8.22 -8.10
N LYS A 38 -21.51 -7.16 -7.80
CA LYS A 38 -21.94 -6.16 -8.78
C LYS A 38 -20.75 -5.51 -9.51
N ARG A 39 -19.66 -5.19 -8.80
CA ARG A 39 -18.44 -4.67 -9.42
C ARG A 39 -17.74 -5.69 -10.31
N GLN A 40 -17.80 -6.97 -9.97
CA GLN A 40 -17.27 -8.05 -10.83
C GLN A 40 -18.12 -8.20 -12.08
N GLU A 41 -19.45 -8.18 -11.96
CA GLU A 41 -20.39 -8.22 -13.07
C GLU A 41 -20.22 -7.02 -14.02
N GLU A 42 -20.12 -5.80 -13.48
CA GLU A 42 -19.87 -4.59 -14.26
C GLU A 42 -18.53 -4.67 -15.01
N LYS A 43 -17.48 -5.17 -14.35
CA LYS A 43 -16.18 -5.41 -14.99
C LYS A 43 -16.25 -6.49 -16.07
N ALA A 44 -16.97 -7.59 -15.83
CA ALA A 44 -17.17 -8.65 -16.79
C ALA A 44 -17.94 -8.14 -18.02
N ARG A 45 -19.01 -7.37 -17.80
CA ARG A 45 -19.79 -6.72 -18.85
C ARG A 45 -18.93 -5.74 -19.66
N ALA A 46 -18.14 -4.90 -19.00
CA ALA A 46 -17.24 -3.97 -19.68
C ALA A 46 -16.16 -4.71 -20.48
N LYS A 47 -15.62 -5.82 -19.96
CA LYS A 47 -14.66 -6.66 -20.68
C LYS A 47 -15.30 -7.33 -21.90
N ALA A 48 -16.50 -7.89 -21.76
CA ALA A 48 -17.24 -8.49 -22.86
C ALA A 48 -17.57 -7.47 -23.95
N GLN A 49 -17.99 -6.26 -23.56
CA GLN A 49 -18.22 -5.15 -24.50
C GLN A 49 -16.94 -4.73 -25.24
N ALA A 50 -15.80 -4.66 -24.54
CA ALA A 50 -14.51 -4.37 -25.15
C ALA A 50 -14.06 -5.48 -26.12
N GLN A 51 -14.27 -6.75 -25.75
CA GLN A 51 -13.97 -7.91 -26.61
C GLN A 51 -14.84 -7.90 -27.87
N ALA A 52 -16.15 -7.69 -27.72
CA ALA A 52 -17.07 -7.59 -28.85
C ALA A 52 -16.72 -6.43 -29.79
N LYS A 53 -16.32 -5.28 -29.22
CA LYS A 53 -15.84 -4.14 -30.00
C LYS A 53 -14.56 -4.49 -30.77
N ALA A 54 -13.58 -5.13 -30.13
CA ALA A 54 -12.34 -5.55 -30.80
C ALA A 54 -12.62 -6.55 -31.92
N MET A 55 -13.54 -7.50 -31.72
CA MET A 55 -13.95 -8.45 -32.78
C MET A 55 -14.62 -7.76 -33.97
N ARG A 56 -15.39 -6.70 -33.71
CA ARG A 56 -16.00 -5.89 -34.79
C ARG A 56 -14.94 -5.06 -35.53
N ASP A 57 -14.06 -4.39 -34.79
CA ASP A 57 -12.97 -3.60 -35.37
C ASP A 57 -12.04 -4.49 -36.24
N GLU A 58 -11.77 -5.74 -35.85
CA GLU A 58 -11.01 -6.72 -36.66
C GLU A 58 -11.78 -7.18 -37.92
N ALA A 59 -13.11 -7.33 -37.86
CA ALA A 59 -13.91 -7.71 -39.02
C ALA A 59 -14.01 -6.59 -40.08
N ASP A 60 -13.86 -5.33 -39.65
CA ASP A 60 -13.87 -4.15 -40.53
C ASP A 60 -12.51 -3.90 -41.22
N LEU A 61 -11.44 -4.63 -40.86
CA LEU A 61 -10.20 -4.73 -41.65
C LEU A 61 -10.19 -5.99 -42.52
N LYS A 62 -10.85 -5.97 -43.69
CA LYS A 62 -10.59 -6.95 -44.77
C LYS A 62 -9.66 -6.37 -45.84
N PRO A 63 -8.77 -7.19 -46.40
CA PRO A 63 -7.60 -6.73 -47.15
C PRO A 63 -7.98 -6.24 -48.56
N ALA A 64 -7.47 -5.07 -48.92
CA ALA A 64 -7.40 -4.64 -50.30
C ALA A 64 -6.25 -5.38 -51.01
N ASP A 65 -6.59 -5.95 -52.17
CA ASP A 65 -5.72 -6.48 -53.23
C ASP A 65 -4.96 -7.79 -53.00
N SER A 66 -5.56 -8.89 -53.51
CA SER A 66 -4.79 -9.94 -54.19
C SER A 66 -5.38 -10.17 -55.59
N LYS A 67 -4.65 -9.70 -56.60
CA LYS A 67 -4.81 -10.09 -58.00
C LYS A 67 -3.67 -11.03 -58.37
N ARG A 68 -4.01 -12.00 -59.24
CA ARG A 68 -3.16 -12.95 -60.02
C ARG A 68 -2.78 -14.23 -59.27
N SER A 69 -2.79 -15.42 -59.89
CA SER A 69 -3.17 -15.88 -61.24
C SER A 69 -3.17 -17.41 -61.24
N ASP A 70 -3.97 -18.01 -62.12
CA ASP A 70 -4.11 -19.45 -62.38
C ASP A 70 -2.81 -20.21 -62.65
N SER A 71 -2.76 -21.48 -62.24
CA SER A 71 -2.45 -22.63 -63.12
C SER A 71 -2.59 -23.96 -62.36
N GLU A 72 -3.43 -24.83 -62.91
CA GLU A 72 -3.66 -26.20 -62.48
C GLU A 72 -2.70 -27.20 -63.16
N GLN A 73 -2.80 -28.45 -62.69
CA GLN A 73 -2.22 -29.74 -63.18
C GLN A 73 -0.85 -30.10 -62.60
N SER A 74 -0.52 -31.33 -62.22
CA SER A 74 -1.21 -32.63 -62.06
C SER A 74 -0.14 -33.64 -61.62
N SER A 75 -0.53 -34.64 -60.81
CA SER A 75 0.02 -36.01 -60.71
C SER A 75 1.51 -36.25 -60.37
N SER A 76 1.79 -36.97 -59.27
CA SER A 76 2.01 -38.43 -59.26
C SER A 76 2.66 -38.94 -57.95
N GLU A 77 2.04 -39.99 -57.41
CA GLU A 77 2.55 -41.13 -56.64
C GLU A 77 3.98 -41.11 -56.04
N ARG A 78 4.11 -41.43 -54.74
CA ARG A 78 4.61 -42.75 -54.27
C ARG A 78 4.84 -42.80 -52.75
N SER A 79 4.73 -44.03 -52.26
CA SER A 79 4.81 -44.52 -50.89
C SER A 79 6.20 -44.50 -50.25
N SER A 80 6.16 -44.63 -48.93
CA SER A 80 7.05 -45.41 -48.06
C SER A 80 8.28 -44.74 -47.43
N ALA A 81 8.20 -44.77 -46.10
CA ALA A 81 9.21 -45.28 -45.17
C ALA A 81 10.39 -44.39 -44.76
N GLU A 82 10.86 -44.74 -43.56
CA GLU A 82 12.10 -44.33 -42.88
C GLU A 82 12.00 -43.01 -42.08
N GLN A 83 11.74 -43.07 -40.77
CA GLN A 83 12.70 -43.31 -39.67
C GLN A 83 13.48 -42.05 -39.23
N PHE A 84 13.38 -41.80 -37.91
CA PHE A 84 14.46 -41.38 -37.02
C PHE A 84 15.08 -39.98 -37.18
N VAL A 85 15.07 -39.19 -36.10
CA VAL A 85 16.24 -38.65 -35.39
C VAL A 85 15.77 -37.75 -34.24
N THR A 86 16.28 -38.06 -33.06
CA THR A 86 16.27 -37.27 -31.82
C THR A 86 16.92 -35.90 -32.00
N GLY A 87 16.35 -34.84 -31.42
CA GLY A 87 17.01 -33.52 -31.37
C GLY A 87 16.44 -32.63 -30.26
N GLN A 88 17.30 -32.32 -29.29
CA GLN A 88 17.06 -31.50 -28.12
C GLN A 88 17.13 -30.00 -28.43
N SER A 89 16.54 -29.20 -27.53
CA SER A 89 16.75 -27.75 -27.31
C SER A 89 16.20 -26.84 -28.41
N THR A 90 15.45 -25.78 -28.10
CA THR A 90 15.98 -24.60 -27.41
C THR A 90 14.93 -23.91 -26.53
N THR A 91 15.39 -23.45 -25.37
CA THR A 91 14.74 -22.45 -24.53
C THR A 91 14.83 -21.09 -25.21
N GLU A 92 13.71 -20.49 -25.61
CA GLU A 92 13.69 -19.08 -26.01
C GLU A 92 12.91 -18.25 -24.99
N LEU A 93 13.67 -17.36 -24.36
CA LEU A 93 13.23 -16.31 -23.46
C LEU A 93 12.30 -15.35 -24.21
N CYS A 94 11.04 -15.25 -23.78
CA CYS A 94 10.17 -14.18 -24.21
C CYS A 94 10.44 -12.93 -23.36
N THR A 95 11.45 -12.14 -23.75
CA THR A 95 11.66 -10.81 -23.18
C THR A 95 10.57 -9.86 -23.67
N GLY A 96 9.55 -9.64 -22.84
CA GLY A 96 8.48 -8.68 -23.09
C GLY A 96 9.00 -7.25 -23.19
N ARG A 97 9.13 -6.76 -24.43
CA ARG A 97 9.37 -5.37 -24.79
C ARG A 97 8.17 -4.52 -24.35
N LYS A 98 8.34 -3.69 -23.31
CA LYS A 98 7.32 -2.74 -22.84
C LYS A 98 7.12 -1.64 -23.90
N MET A 99 5.98 -1.65 -24.59
CA MET A 99 5.54 -0.54 -25.42
C MET A 99 5.30 0.70 -24.54
N THR A 100 6.00 1.78 -24.85
CA THR A 100 5.77 3.14 -24.32
C THR A 100 4.48 3.71 -24.91
N LYS A 101 3.54 4.13 -24.05
CA LYS A 101 2.33 4.85 -24.47
C LYS A 101 2.73 6.21 -25.04
N ILE A 102 2.62 6.35 -26.36
CA ILE A 102 2.61 7.64 -27.04
C ILE A 102 1.25 8.27 -26.73
N SER A 103 1.25 9.34 -25.94
CA SER A 103 0.07 10.16 -25.68
C SER A 103 -0.18 11.06 -26.89
N LEU A 104 -1.17 10.73 -27.70
CA LEU A 104 -1.68 11.67 -28.70
C LEU A 104 -2.52 12.73 -27.98
N ASN A 105 -1.98 13.94 -27.91
CA ASN A 105 -2.76 15.13 -27.59
C ASN A 105 -3.71 15.40 -28.76
N ARG A 106 -5.02 15.25 -28.52
CA ARG A 106 -6.06 15.70 -29.44
C ARG A 106 -6.50 17.08 -28.98
N GLU A 107 -6.06 18.10 -29.73
CA GLU A 107 -6.60 19.44 -29.66
C GLU A 107 -7.99 19.41 -30.30
N SER A 108 -9.00 19.88 -29.56
CA SER A 108 -10.32 20.14 -30.12
C SER A 108 -10.88 21.40 -29.46
N SER A 109 -10.75 22.48 -30.22
CA SER A 109 -11.43 23.75 -30.10
C SER A 109 -12.93 23.58 -30.34
N ALA A 110 -13.76 24.01 -29.39
CA ALA A 110 -15.14 24.39 -29.63
C ALA A 110 -15.57 25.42 -28.58
N LEU A 111 -16.04 26.57 -29.09
CA LEU A 111 -16.67 27.65 -28.35
C LEU A 111 -18.07 27.21 -27.91
N GLY A 112 -18.43 27.52 -26.66
CA GLY A 112 -19.75 27.26 -26.11
C GLY A 112 -19.76 27.55 -24.60
N ALA A 113 -20.31 28.70 -24.22
CA ALA A 113 -20.42 29.19 -22.87
C ALA A 113 -21.66 28.62 -22.19
N ASP A 114 -21.50 27.94 -21.06
CA ASP A 114 -22.48 27.85 -19.97
C ASP A 114 -21.73 27.56 -18.67
N ALA A 115 -22.07 28.31 -17.63
CA ALA A 115 -21.35 28.43 -16.36
C ALA A 115 -21.49 27.18 -15.49
N ASP A 116 -20.81 26.10 -15.88
CA ASP A 116 -20.64 24.94 -15.02
C ASP A 116 -19.51 25.22 -14.03
N ARG A 117 -19.86 25.29 -12.75
CA ARG A 117 -18.95 25.46 -11.61
C ARG A 117 -18.03 24.24 -11.56
N ARG A 118 -16.98 24.25 -12.38
CA ARG A 118 -15.84 23.32 -12.31
C ARG A 118 -15.23 23.45 -10.92
N VAL A 119 -15.72 22.64 -9.99
CA VAL A 119 -15.05 22.33 -8.74
C VAL A 119 -13.76 21.64 -9.15
N SER A 120 -12.73 22.44 -9.36
CA SER A 120 -11.36 22.00 -9.60
C SER A 120 -11.01 21.03 -8.50
N LYS A 121 -11.06 19.71 -8.79
CA LYS A 121 -10.66 18.66 -7.86
C LYS A 121 -9.21 18.94 -7.48
N LYS A 122 -8.99 19.64 -6.36
CA LYS A 122 -7.65 19.88 -5.81
C LYS A 122 -7.00 18.51 -5.66
N LYS A 123 -5.95 18.25 -6.44
CA LYS A 123 -5.17 17.01 -6.35
C LYS A 123 -4.66 16.93 -4.91
N LYS A 124 -5.16 15.98 -4.12
CA LYS A 124 -4.69 15.77 -2.75
C LYS A 124 -3.17 15.51 -2.81
N LYS A 125 -2.38 16.34 -2.13
CA LYS A 125 -0.93 16.12 -2.02
C LYS A 125 -0.72 14.72 -1.44
N LYS A 126 0.07 13.88 -2.14
CA LYS A 126 0.40 12.54 -1.64
C LYS A 126 1.17 12.70 -0.34
N LYS A 127 0.68 12.12 0.76
CA LYS A 127 1.42 12.11 2.03
C LYS A 127 2.77 11.43 1.80
N LYS A 128 3.86 12.00 2.33
CA LYS A 128 5.18 11.35 2.31
C LYS A 128 5.04 10.01 3.02
N LYS A 129 5.39 8.92 2.34
CA LYS A 129 5.39 7.58 2.95
C LYS A 129 6.59 7.50 3.90
N ARG A 130 6.40 6.87 5.06
CA ARG A 130 7.51 6.58 5.97
C ARG A 130 8.52 5.69 5.27
N VAL A 131 9.81 5.95 5.49
CA VAL A 131 10.89 5.11 4.95
C VAL A 131 10.95 3.85 5.81
N PRO A 132 10.80 2.64 5.23
CA PRO A 132 10.94 1.40 5.99
C PRO A 132 12.40 1.22 6.41
N PHE A 133 12.62 0.41 7.45
CA PHE A 133 13.96 -0.02 7.82
C PHE A 133 14.59 -0.86 6.70
N THR A 134 15.86 -0.61 6.45
CA THR A 134 16.67 -1.46 5.59
C THR A 134 17.06 -2.74 6.35
N ALA A 135 17.37 -3.81 5.63
CA ALA A 135 17.83 -5.05 6.24
C ALA A 135 19.13 -4.84 7.04
N ALA A 136 20.05 -4.04 6.52
CA ALA A 136 21.32 -3.74 7.18
C ALA A 136 21.12 -3.05 8.55
N GLU A 137 20.22 -2.07 8.64
CA GLU A 137 19.88 -1.40 9.91
C GLU A 137 19.29 -2.40 10.92
N MET A 138 18.35 -3.25 10.49
CA MET A 138 17.75 -4.26 11.37
C MET A 138 18.78 -5.27 11.89
N HIS A 139 19.69 -5.74 11.02
CA HIS A 139 20.75 -6.66 11.41
C HIS A 139 21.76 -6.01 12.36
N ALA A 140 22.12 -4.73 12.14
CA ALA A 140 23.03 -4.01 13.02
C ALA A 140 22.44 -3.87 14.44
N VAL A 141 21.16 -3.50 14.56
CA VAL A 141 20.47 -3.42 15.85
C VAL A 141 20.37 -4.79 16.51
N HIS A 142 19.98 -5.81 15.74
CA HIS A 142 19.83 -7.17 16.27
C HIS A 142 21.17 -7.77 16.74
N ALA A 143 22.26 -7.54 16.00
CA ALA A 143 23.60 -7.99 16.36
C ALA A 143 24.13 -7.26 17.61
N ARG A 144 23.92 -5.93 17.70
CA ARG A 144 24.27 -5.13 18.89
C ARG A 144 23.56 -5.64 20.14
N ASP A 145 22.26 -5.86 20.04
CA ASP A 145 21.43 -6.22 21.19
C ASP A 145 21.52 -7.71 21.55
N GLY A 146 22.17 -8.52 20.70
CA GLY A 146 22.28 -9.97 20.84
C GLY A 146 20.94 -10.69 20.71
N GLY A 147 20.00 -10.08 19.97
CA GLY A 147 18.64 -10.59 19.85
C GLY A 147 17.89 -10.65 21.18
N ARG A 148 18.14 -9.72 22.11
CA ARG A 148 17.45 -9.66 23.42
C ARG A 148 16.91 -8.28 23.71
N CYS A 149 15.76 -8.24 24.39
CA CYS A 149 15.15 -6.99 24.86
C CYS A 149 16.16 -6.12 25.61
N THR A 150 16.28 -4.83 25.25
CA THR A 150 17.21 -3.88 25.88
C THR A 150 16.63 -3.21 27.14
N PHE A 151 15.37 -3.49 27.48
CA PHE A 151 14.73 -2.92 28.67
C PHE A 151 15.39 -3.41 29.95
N VAL A 152 15.65 -2.48 30.87
CA VAL A 152 16.18 -2.73 32.21
C VAL A 152 15.11 -2.35 33.21
N ASP A 153 14.78 -3.28 34.09
CA ASP A 153 13.80 -3.05 35.14
C ASP A 153 14.34 -2.01 36.15
N PRO A 154 13.59 -0.93 36.44
CA PRO A 154 14.06 0.10 37.37
C PRO A 154 14.10 -0.37 38.83
N VAL A 155 13.30 -1.37 39.18
CA VAL A 155 13.20 -1.91 40.55
C VAL A 155 14.25 -3.00 40.80
N THR A 156 14.41 -3.92 39.85
CA THR A 156 15.32 -5.07 40.01
C THR A 156 16.70 -4.82 39.42
N GLY A 157 16.85 -3.82 38.56
CA GLY A 157 18.08 -3.52 37.82
C GLY A 157 18.45 -4.56 36.76
N LYS A 158 17.59 -5.56 36.51
CA LYS A 158 17.88 -6.66 35.60
C LYS A 158 17.42 -6.34 34.19
N ARG A 159 18.21 -6.77 33.21
CA ARG A 159 17.80 -6.74 31.79
C ARG A 159 16.78 -7.84 31.54
N CYS A 160 15.72 -7.51 30.80
CA CYS A 160 14.72 -8.47 30.37
C CYS A 160 15.37 -9.62 29.57
N GLN A 161 15.04 -10.86 29.92
CA GLN A 161 15.62 -12.06 29.29
C GLN A 161 14.90 -12.50 28.01
N ASN A 162 13.83 -11.80 27.60
CA ASN A 162 13.09 -12.16 26.39
C ASN A 162 13.95 -11.93 25.13
N ASP A 163 14.09 -13.00 24.34
CA ASP A 163 14.85 -13.06 23.09
C ASP A 163 13.95 -13.26 21.85
N ARG A 164 12.66 -13.53 22.06
CA ARG A 164 11.68 -13.80 21.01
C ARG A 164 10.70 -12.64 20.84
N TRP A 165 10.21 -12.51 19.60
CA TRP A 165 9.22 -11.51 19.19
C TRP A 165 9.61 -10.08 19.60
N LEU A 166 10.81 -9.68 19.16
CA LEU A 166 11.32 -8.34 19.39
C LEU A 166 10.78 -7.35 18.35
N HIS A 167 10.44 -6.17 18.84
CA HIS A 167 9.99 -5.01 18.08
C HIS A 167 11.08 -3.94 18.10
N PHE A 168 11.23 -3.24 16.98
CA PHE A 168 12.12 -2.08 16.88
C PHE A 168 11.34 -0.82 17.26
N HIS A 169 11.78 -0.16 18.33
CA HIS A 169 11.20 1.06 18.84
C HIS A 169 12.13 2.25 18.57
N HIS A 170 11.59 3.34 18.03
CA HIS A 170 12.35 4.59 17.88
C HIS A 170 12.40 5.33 19.21
N ILE A 171 13.59 5.62 19.73
CA ILE A 171 13.79 6.41 20.96
C ILE A 171 13.28 7.83 20.72
N VAL A 172 13.77 8.48 19.67
CA VAL A 172 13.21 9.72 19.12
C VAL A 172 12.24 9.34 18.02
N GLY A 173 10.96 9.60 18.23
CA GLY A 173 9.91 9.28 17.28
C GLY A 173 10.13 9.98 15.92
N VAL A 174 9.73 9.32 14.84
CA VAL A 174 9.85 9.85 13.47
C VAL A 174 9.14 11.21 13.31
N ALA A 175 8.07 11.47 14.07
CA ALA A 175 7.36 12.74 14.07
C ALA A 175 8.20 13.92 14.60
N GLN A 176 9.15 13.63 15.50
CA GLN A 176 10.09 14.59 16.07
C GLN A 176 11.40 14.68 15.27
N GLY A 177 11.46 14.05 14.09
CA GLY A 177 12.64 14.05 13.23
C GLY A 177 13.61 12.88 13.48
N GLY A 178 13.22 11.88 14.27
CA GLY A 178 14.03 10.68 14.49
C GLY A 178 14.29 9.91 13.20
N GLY A 179 15.56 9.57 12.96
CA GLY A 179 16.01 8.75 11.83
C GLY A 179 16.00 7.25 12.14
N ASN A 180 16.35 6.45 11.13
CA ASN A 180 16.50 4.99 11.23
C ASN A 180 17.94 4.56 11.64
N ASN A 181 18.71 5.46 12.23
CA ASN A 181 20.04 5.13 12.72
C ASN A 181 19.93 4.06 13.82
N PRO A 182 20.82 3.06 13.87
CA PRO A 182 20.75 1.97 14.85
C PRO A 182 20.81 2.49 16.30
N GLU A 183 21.46 3.62 16.54
CA GLU A 183 21.51 4.29 17.85
C GLU A 183 20.15 4.84 18.30
N ASN A 184 19.29 5.26 17.36
CA ASN A 184 17.95 5.76 17.65
C ASN A 184 16.92 4.62 17.82
N ILE A 185 17.35 3.37 17.66
CA ILE A 185 16.45 2.21 17.66
C ILE A 185 16.83 1.29 18.81
N SER A 186 15.83 0.91 19.61
CA SER A 186 15.95 -0.12 20.64
C SER A 186 15.13 -1.37 20.26
N SER A 187 15.64 -2.55 20.61
CA SER A 187 14.88 -3.80 20.48
C SER A 187 14.16 -4.13 21.79
N LEU A 188 12.83 -4.23 21.74
CA LEU A 188 11.96 -4.46 22.90
C LEU A 188 11.06 -5.66 22.66
N CYS A 189 10.77 -6.47 23.68
CA CYS A 189 9.71 -7.48 23.56
C CYS A 189 8.33 -6.82 23.54
N ALA A 190 7.30 -7.52 23.07
CA ALA A 190 5.93 -7.00 22.99
C ALA A 190 5.45 -6.29 24.28
N ALA A 191 5.64 -6.91 25.44
CA ALA A 191 5.24 -6.33 26.73
C ALA A 191 5.93 -4.98 27.03
N HIS A 192 7.24 -4.88 26.80
CA HIS A 192 8.00 -3.64 27.05
C HIS A 192 7.76 -2.60 25.95
N HIS A 193 7.52 -3.04 24.72
CA HIS A 193 7.11 -2.15 23.64
C HIS A 193 5.78 -1.46 23.98
N ASP A 194 4.79 -2.23 24.42
CA ASP A 194 3.49 -1.69 24.85
C ASP A 194 3.62 -0.80 26.08
N LEU A 195 4.44 -1.20 27.06
CA LEU A 195 4.71 -0.38 28.26
C LEU A 195 5.27 1.00 27.89
N VAL A 196 6.22 1.07 26.95
CA VAL A 196 6.81 2.35 26.50
C VAL A 196 5.76 3.24 25.84
N HIS A 197 4.86 2.68 25.03
CA HIS A 197 3.76 3.46 24.43
C HIS A 197 2.72 3.91 25.47
N GLN A 198 2.44 3.08 26.47
CA GLN A 198 1.51 3.44 27.56
C GLN A 198 2.06 4.56 28.45
N MET A 199 3.37 4.52 28.74
CA MET A 199 4.05 5.52 29.57
C MET A 199 4.31 6.85 28.82
N CYS A 200 4.34 6.82 27.48
CA CYS A 200 4.52 8.00 26.63
C CYS A 200 3.19 8.60 26.15
N PHE A 201 2.07 8.30 26.81
CA PHE A 201 0.78 8.88 26.46
C PHE A 201 0.82 10.39 26.74
N PRO A 202 0.70 11.26 25.72
CA PRO A 202 0.46 12.67 25.95
C PRO A 202 -0.94 12.77 26.55
N LEU A 203 -1.04 13.12 27.83
CA LEU A 203 -2.25 13.76 28.31
C LEU A 203 -2.29 15.08 27.55
N ASP A 204 -3.20 15.21 26.59
CA ASP A 204 -3.37 16.45 25.83
C ASP A 204 -3.49 17.62 26.84
N ASP A 205 -2.54 18.54 26.76
CA ASP A 205 -2.49 19.80 27.48
C ASP A 205 -3.72 20.64 27.12
N GLY A 206 -4.78 20.47 27.91
CA GLY A 206 -5.70 21.55 28.20
C GLY A 206 -5.05 22.47 29.24
N ASP A 207 -4.59 23.63 28.78
CA ASP A 207 -4.14 24.81 29.54
C ASP A 207 -2.62 24.98 29.72
N GLN A 208 -2.12 26.04 29.08
CA GLN A 208 -0.76 26.56 29.18
C GLN A 208 -0.66 27.47 30.39
N SER A 209 -0.35 26.93 31.57
CA SER A 209 0.40 27.69 32.58
C SER A 209 1.02 26.75 33.60
N LEU A 210 2.20 27.13 34.08
CA LEU A 210 3.08 26.44 35.03
C LEU A 210 4.13 25.54 34.39
N GLY A 211 5.23 26.20 34.01
CA GLY A 211 6.48 25.56 33.62
C GLY A 211 7.06 24.72 34.76
N LEU A 212 7.14 23.41 34.52
CA LEU A 212 8.15 22.55 35.11
C LEU A 212 8.64 21.62 34.00
N GLY A 213 9.90 21.80 33.61
CA GLY A 213 10.52 21.07 32.51
C GLY A 213 10.51 19.56 32.77
N ALA A 214 9.72 18.84 31.97
CA ALA A 214 9.80 17.40 31.86
C ALA A 214 11.15 17.04 31.23
N GLN A 215 12.12 16.67 32.07
CA GLN A 215 13.39 16.11 31.61
C GLN A 215 13.14 14.70 31.04
N PRO A 216 13.67 14.37 29.85
CA PRO A 216 13.56 13.03 29.30
C PRO A 216 14.30 12.01 30.17
N ILE A 217 13.83 10.76 30.15
CA ILE A 217 14.35 9.61 30.91
C ILE A 217 15.78 9.20 30.46
N SER A 218 16.47 10.01 29.64
CA SER A 218 17.83 9.72 29.17
C SER A 218 18.92 9.95 30.22
N THR A 219 18.61 10.46 31.40
CA THR A 219 19.60 10.80 32.43
C THR A 219 19.75 9.72 33.51
N ALA A 220 19.72 8.44 33.11
CA ALA A 220 20.08 7.32 33.98
C ALA A 220 21.15 6.38 33.38
N ILE A 221 21.80 6.77 32.28
CA ILE A 221 22.82 5.93 31.61
C ILE A 221 24.27 6.40 31.87
N MET A 222 24.52 7.53 32.55
CA MET A 222 25.88 8.11 32.67
C MET A 222 26.29 8.53 34.09
N ALA A 223 25.95 7.73 35.11
CA ALA A 223 26.61 7.82 36.42
C ALA A 223 26.62 6.41 37.00
N ARG A 224 27.73 5.68 37.05
CA ARG A 224 28.91 5.92 37.87
C ARG A 224 29.97 4.92 37.41
N GLU A 225 31.21 5.36 37.15
CA GLU A 225 32.46 4.58 37.32
C GLU A 225 33.64 5.37 36.76
N ASN A 226 34.07 6.41 37.50
CA ASN A 226 35.47 6.82 37.47
C ASN A 226 35.83 7.59 38.75
N GLN A 227 36.06 6.87 39.84
CA GLN A 227 36.89 7.33 40.95
C GLN A 227 37.74 6.15 41.44
N PRO A 228 39.05 6.09 41.09
CA PRO A 228 39.98 5.28 41.85
C PRO A 228 40.41 6.06 43.10
N GLY A 229 40.25 5.43 44.26
CA GLY A 229 40.78 5.94 45.52
C GLY A 229 40.87 4.82 46.55
N VAL A 230 42.00 4.11 46.55
CA VAL A 230 42.80 3.80 47.75
C VAL A 230 44.26 3.64 47.32
#